data_AF-A0A7Y4TP81-F1
#
_entry.id   AF-A0A7Y4TP81-F1
#
_cell.length_a   1.000
_cell.length_b   1.000
_cell.length_c   1.000
_cell.angle_alpha   90.00
_cell.angle_beta   90.00
_cell.angle_gamma   90.00
#
_symmetry.space_group_name_H-M   'P 1'
#
loop_
_entity.id
_entity.type
_entity.pdbx_description
1 polymer ?
#
loop_
_entity_poly.entity_id
_entity_poly.type
_entity_poly.pdbx_seq_one_letter_code
_entity_poly.pdbx_strand_id
1 'polypeptide(L)'
;MTFIKAYKYLFYRTYIWQLRMFGRRNNPEFLGILANSLCVFFNLLTLLAGFQIITGHTFRTEKLFAIVGMLLLLGFNYIFFLHNGKMRLILAEFAGETENQKKRGGILCWAYVIGTYLAFLVSVLILSPGVN
;
A
#
# COMPACT_ATOMS: atom_id res chain seq x y z
N MET A 1 -9.08 15.77 0.49
CA MET A 1 -8.95 14.59 -0.42
C MET A 1 -9.71 13.45 0.23
N THR A 2 -10.63 12.79 -0.46
CA THR A 2 -11.36 11.63 0.11
C THR A 2 -10.45 10.41 0.19
N PHE A 3 -10.77 9.46 1.07
CA PHE A 3 -10.02 8.21 1.22
C PHE A 3 -9.86 7.45 -0.11
N ILE A 4 -10.96 7.30 -0.86
CA ILE A 4 -10.97 6.64 -2.18
C ILE A 4 -10.02 7.34 -3.16
N LYS A 5 -9.99 8.69 -3.14
CA LYS A 5 -9.11 9.46 -4.02
C LYS A 5 -7.64 9.29 -3.62
N ALA A 6 -7.32 9.29 -2.33
CA ALA A 6 -5.97 8.99 -1.84
C ALA A 6 -5.52 7.57 -2.21
N TYR A 7 -6.44 6.60 -2.13
CA TYR A 7 -6.18 5.21 -2.49
C TYR A 7 -5.84 5.05 -3.98
N LYS A 8 -6.67 5.62 -4.86
CA LYS A 8 -6.39 5.70 -6.30
C LYS A 8 -5.09 6.45 -6.61
N TYR A 9 -4.81 7.50 -5.86
CA TYR A 9 -3.62 8.32 -6.04
C TYR A 9 -2.35 7.52 -5.73
N LEU A 10 -2.34 6.73 -4.65
CA LEU A 10 -1.20 5.86 -4.33
C LEU A 10 -0.93 4.85 -5.44
N PHE A 11 -1.98 4.21 -5.99
CA PHE A 11 -1.87 3.36 -7.17
C PHE A 11 -1.29 4.10 -8.38
N TYR A 12 -1.85 5.26 -8.72
CA TYR A 12 -1.36 6.08 -9.82
C TYR A 12 0.13 6.41 -9.68
N ARG A 13 0.57 6.86 -8.50
CA ARG A 13 1.95 7.29 -8.26
C ARG A 13 2.93 6.14 -8.30
N THR A 14 2.59 5.00 -7.71
CA THR A 14 3.42 3.80 -7.75
C THR A 14 3.51 3.23 -9.17
N TYR A 15 2.39 3.18 -9.90
CA TYR A 15 2.36 2.80 -11.32
C TYR A 15 3.26 3.70 -12.18
N ILE A 16 3.12 5.03 -12.09
CA ILE A 16 3.92 5.97 -12.88
C ILE A 16 5.41 5.86 -12.53
N TRP A 17 5.74 5.69 -11.25
CA TRP A 17 7.14 5.50 -10.83
C TRP A 17 7.72 4.20 -11.40
N GLN A 18 6.99 3.08 -11.30
CA GLN A 18 7.43 1.80 -11.87
C GLN A 18 7.61 1.90 -13.39
N LEU A 19 6.66 2.55 -14.08
CA LEU A 19 6.74 2.77 -15.52
C LEU A 19 7.97 3.60 -15.91
N ARG A 20 8.34 4.61 -15.12
CA ARG A 20 9.52 5.44 -15.38
C ARG A 20 10.84 4.71 -15.10
N MET A 21 10.89 3.92 -14.04
CA MET A 21 12.12 3.24 -13.62
C MET A 21 12.43 2.00 -14.44
N PHE A 22 11.40 1.23 -14.80
CA PHE A 22 11.57 -0.12 -15.36
C PHE A 22 10.88 -0.34 -16.71
N GLY A 23 10.12 0.66 -17.19
CA GLY A 23 9.37 0.55 -18.44
C GLY A 23 8.17 -0.40 -18.35
N ARG A 24 7.48 -0.61 -19.49
CA ARG A 24 6.25 -1.44 -19.56
C ARG A 24 6.51 -2.95 -19.50
N ARG A 25 7.73 -3.41 -19.77
CA ARG A 25 8.06 -4.85 -19.84
C ARG A 25 7.92 -5.56 -18.48
N ASN A 26 7.93 -4.80 -17.38
CA ASN A 26 7.93 -5.36 -16.02
C ASN A 26 6.56 -5.31 -15.31
N ASN A 27 5.45 -5.25 -16.06
CA ASN A 27 4.07 -5.26 -15.51
C ASN A 27 3.86 -4.22 -14.38
N PRO A 28 4.04 -2.91 -14.69
CA PRO A 28 3.92 -1.84 -13.71
C PRO A 28 2.52 -1.79 -13.05
N GLU A 29 1.49 -2.31 -13.73
CA GLU A 29 0.13 -2.43 -13.21
C GLU A 29 0.07 -3.36 -11.99
N PHE A 30 0.62 -4.57 -12.12
CA PHE A 30 0.66 -5.53 -11.02
C PHE A 30 1.51 -5.01 -9.86
N LEU A 31 2.65 -4.36 -10.14
CA LEU A 31 3.50 -3.78 -9.11
C LEU A 31 2.80 -2.61 -8.37
N GLY A 32 1.98 -1.81 -9.07
CA GLY A 32 1.16 -0.78 -8.44
C GLY A 32 0.08 -1.35 -7.51
N ILE A 33 -0.57 -2.45 -7.92
CA ILE A 33 -1.50 -3.21 -7.07
C ILE A 33 -0.76 -3.76 -5.85
N LEU A 34 0.39 -4.39 -6.07
CA LEU A 34 1.18 -5.01 -5.01
C LEU A 34 1.60 -3.98 -3.97
N ALA A 35 2.10 -2.82 -4.41
CA ALA A 35 2.48 -1.73 -3.51
C ALA A 35 1.31 -1.22 -2.66
N ASN A 36 0.13 -1.02 -3.25
CA ASN A 36 -1.07 -0.63 -2.50
C ASN A 36 -1.50 -1.71 -1.50
N SER A 37 -1.52 -2.95 -1.95
CA SER A 37 -1.92 -4.10 -1.14
C SER A 37 -0.99 -4.25 0.07
N LEU A 38 0.32 -4.15 -0.14
CA LEU A 38 1.31 -4.20 0.94
C LEU A 38 1.12 -3.04 1.93
N CYS A 39 0.87 -1.82 1.46
CA CYS A 39 0.63 -0.70 2.36
C CYS A 39 -0.62 -0.93 3.23
N VAL A 40 -1.72 -1.38 2.65
CA VAL A 40 -2.95 -1.68 3.40
C VAL A 40 -2.70 -2.82 4.39
N PHE A 41 -2.06 -3.90 3.93
CA PHE A 41 -1.77 -5.07 4.76
C PHE A 41 -0.86 -4.71 5.95
N PHE A 42 0.20 -3.94 5.73
CA PHE A 42 1.11 -3.51 6.80
C PHE A 42 0.45 -2.54 7.77
N ASN A 43 -0.44 -1.66 7.31
CA ASN A 43 -1.21 -0.83 8.23
C ASN A 43 -2.15 -1.68 9.11
N LEU A 44 -2.80 -2.71 8.56
CA LEU A 44 -3.63 -3.64 9.35
C LEU A 44 -2.79 -4.41 10.39
N LEU A 45 -1.62 -4.92 9.99
CA LEU A 45 -0.70 -5.60 10.91
C LEU A 45 -0.16 -4.65 12.00
N THR A 46 0.15 -3.40 11.63
CA THR A 46 0.59 -2.37 12.59
C THR A 46 -0.50 -2.05 13.60
N LEU A 47 -1.76 -1.93 13.16
CA LEU A 47 -2.89 -1.70 14.06
C LEU A 47 -3.11 -2.88 15.01
N LEU A 48 -3.02 -4.11 14.49
CA LEU A 48 -3.10 -5.32 15.31
C LEU A 48 -1.97 -5.35 16.34
N ALA A 49 -0.72 -5.10 15.92
CA ALA A 49 0.43 -5.04 16.81
C ALA A 49 0.27 -3.94 17.87
N GLY A 50 -0.18 -2.75 17.49
CA GLY A 50 -0.49 -1.67 18.43
C GLY A 50 -1.52 -2.07 19.48
N PHE A 51 -2.57 -2.79 19.08
CA PHE A 51 -3.53 -3.34 20.03
C PHE A 51 -2.89 -4.33 21.01
N GLN A 52 -2.02 -5.23 20.53
CA GLN A 52 -1.31 -6.17 21.41
C GLN A 52 -0.40 -5.44 22.40
N ILE A 53 0.31 -4.42 21.95
CA ILE A 53 1.20 -3.59 22.79
C ILE A 53 0.39 -2.87 23.88
N ILE A 54 -0.75 -2.30 23.52
CA ILE A 54 -1.58 -1.50 24.45
C ILE A 54 -2.32 -2.40 25.46
N THR A 55 -2.84 -3.55 25.02
CA THR A 55 -3.71 -4.40 25.85
C THR A 55 -2.98 -5.56 26.52
N GLY A 56 -1.76 -5.88 26.09
CA GLY A 56 -1.04 -7.10 26.46
C GLY A 56 -1.64 -8.38 25.87
N HIS A 57 -2.73 -8.30 25.10
CA HIS A 57 -3.36 -9.49 24.51
C HIS A 57 -2.59 -9.96 23.28
N THR A 58 -2.15 -11.22 23.27
CA THR A 58 -1.39 -11.77 22.16
C THR A 58 -2.31 -12.43 21.14
N PHE A 59 -2.34 -11.93 19.90
CA PHE A 59 -2.95 -12.65 18.79
C PHE A 59 -1.90 -13.46 18.05
N ARG A 60 -2.12 -14.76 17.95
CA ARG A 60 -1.31 -15.65 17.12
C ARG A 60 -2.00 -15.83 15.78
N THR A 61 -1.60 -15.03 14.80
CA THR A 61 -2.12 -15.15 13.44
C THR A 61 -1.45 -16.34 12.75
N GLU A 62 -2.24 -17.31 12.29
CA GLU A 62 -1.66 -18.39 11.49
C GLU A 62 -1.18 -17.85 10.14
N LYS A 63 -0.03 -18.36 9.69
CA LYS A 63 0.58 -17.97 8.42
C LYS A 63 -0.40 -18.13 7.25
N LEU A 64 -1.22 -19.18 7.29
CA LEU A 64 -2.22 -19.45 6.25
C LEU A 64 -3.25 -18.31 6.15
N PHE A 65 -3.79 -17.83 7.28
CA PHE A 65 -4.73 -16.71 7.27
C PHE A 65 -4.10 -15.42 6.75
N ALA A 66 -2.85 -15.14 7.12
CA ALA A 66 -2.12 -13.98 6.60
C ALA A 66 -1.94 -14.05 5.07
N ILE A 67 -1.55 -15.22 4.56
CA ILE A 67 -1.38 -15.46 3.11
C ILE A 67 -2.72 -15.32 2.38
N VAL A 68 -3.77 -15.98 2.86
CA VAL A 68 -5.11 -15.91 2.27
C VAL A 68 -5.63 -14.47 2.29
N GLY A 69 -5.47 -13.76 3.41
CA GLY A 69 -5.85 -12.35 3.52
C GLY A 69 -5.13 -11.46 2.51
N MET A 70 -3.83 -11.66 2.30
CA MET A 70 -3.06 -10.92 1.29
C MET A 70 -3.53 -11.25 -0.14
N LEU A 71 -3.82 -12.52 -0.44
CA LEU A 71 -4.36 -12.93 -1.74
C LEU A 71 -5.74 -12.32 -2.02
N LEU A 72 -6.62 -12.31 -1.02
CA LEU A 72 -7.93 -11.66 -1.13
C LEU A 72 -7.79 -10.15 -1.36
N LEU A 73 -6.86 -9.49 -0.66
CA LEU A 73 -6.59 -8.07 -0.84
C LEU A 73 -6.03 -7.75 -2.23
N LEU A 74 -5.12 -8.59 -2.74
CA LEU A 74 -4.63 -8.49 -4.11
C LEU A 74 -5.76 -8.67 -5.13
N GLY A 75 -6.62 -9.66 -4.94
CA GLY A 75 -7.80 -9.89 -5.79
C GLY A 75 -8.78 -8.73 -5.78
N PHE A 76 -9.09 -8.19 -4.60
CA PHE A 76 -9.91 -6.99 -4.45
C PHE A 76 -9.29 -5.79 -5.18
N ASN A 77 -7.99 -5.56 -5.01
CA ASN A 77 -7.29 -4.45 -5.66
C ASN A 77 -7.18 -4.61 -7.17
N TYR A 78 -7.06 -5.83 -7.67
CA TYR A 78 -7.16 -6.12 -9.08
C TYR A 78 -8.53 -5.69 -9.64
N ILE A 79 -9.62 -6.10 -8.97
CA ILE A 79 -10.99 -5.74 -9.37
C ILE A 79 -11.23 -4.21 -9.27
N PHE A 80 -10.63 -3.58 -8.26
CA PHE A 80 -10.79 -2.16 -8.02
C PHE A 80 -10.02 -1.30 -9.04
N PHE A 81 -8.77 -1.65 -9.34
CA PHE A 81 -7.88 -0.82 -10.16
C PHE A 81 -7.85 -1.21 -11.65
N LEU A 82 -7.91 -2.49 -12.00
CA LEU A 82 -7.64 -2.95 -13.37
C LEU A 82 -8.86 -3.49 -14.09
N HIS A 83 -9.78 -4.15 -13.38
CA HIS A 83 -10.96 -4.76 -14.02
C HIS A 83 -11.83 -3.73 -14.75
N ASN A 84 -12.34 -4.10 -15.92
CA ASN A 84 -13.17 -3.26 -16.81
C ASN A 84 -12.53 -1.92 -17.21
N GLY A 85 -11.20 -1.87 -17.34
CA GLY A 85 -10.49 -0.70 -17.85
C GLY A 85 -10.45 0.50 -16.88
N LYS A 86 -10.82 0.29 -15.61
CA LYS A 86 -10.83 1.32 -14.55
C LYS A 86 -9.49 2.06 -14.42
N MET A 87 -8.38 1.39 -14.72
CA MET A 87 -7.05 1.99 -14.72
C MET A 87 -6.99 3.25 -15.58
N ARG A 88 -7.55 3.20 -16.81
CA ARG A 88 -7.55 4.36 -17.72
C ARG A 88 -8.28 5.55 -17.12
N LEU A 89 -9.36 5.31 -16.39
CA LEU A 89 -10.11 6.36 -15.70
C LEU A 89 -9.28 6.99 -14.58
N ILE A 90 -8.54 6.17 -13.82
CA ILE A 90 -7.64 6.65 -12.77
C ILE A 90 -6.50 7.48 -13.35
N LEU A 91 -5.90 7.03 -14.45
CA LEU A 91 -4.85 7.79 -15.13
C LEU A 91 -5.37 9.14 -15.65
N ALA A 92 -6.58 9.15 -16.24
CA ALA A 92 -7.23 10.38 -16.69
C ALA A 92 -7.54 11.34 -15.53
N GLU A 93 -7.96 10.81 -14.37
CA GLU A 93 -8.28 11.59 -13.16
C GLU A 93 -7.08 12.43 -12.68
N PHE A 94 -5.84 11.95 -12.87
CA PHE A 94 -4.61 12.60 -12.41
C PHE A 94 -3.69 13.10 -13.54
N ALA A 95 -4.10 13.00 -14.80
CA ALA A 95 -3.29 13.43 -15.95
C ALA A 95 -3.04 14.95 -15.96
N GLY A 96 -4.01 15.73 -15.47
CA GLY A 96 -3.97 17.21 -15.47
C GLY A 96 -3.22 17.84 -14.29
N GLU A 97 -2.49 17.07 -13.48
CA GLU A 97 -1.73 17.65 -12.37
C GLU A 97 -0.63 18.62 -12.86
N THR A 98 -0.52 19.78 -12.21
CA THR A 98 0.61 20.70 -12.43
C THR A 98 1.91 20.10 -11.88
N GLU A 99 3.07 20.59 -12.33
CA GLU A 99 4.36 20.09 -11.84
C GLU A 99 4.51 20.22 -10.31
N ASN A 100 4.00 21.31 -9.73
CA ASN A 100 3.99 21.49 -8.27
C ASN A 100 3.10 20.45 -7.56
N GLN A 101 1.91 20.14 -8.11
CA GLN A 101 1.04 19.10 -7.57
C GLN A 101 1.69 17.72 -7.68
N LYS A 102 2.30 17.40 -8.83
CA LYS A 102 3.07 16.16 -9.02
C LYS A 102 4.21 16.04 -8.00
N LYS A 103 4.97 17.11 -7.75
CA LYS A 103 6.07 17.07 -6.78
C LYS A 103 5.54 16.83 -5.36
N ARG A 104 4.59 17.66 -4.90
CA ARG A 104 4.02 17.57 -3.55
C ARG A 104 3.33 16.23 -3.31
N GLY A 105 2.49 15.78 -4.23
CA GLY A 105 1.79 14.51 -4.09
C GLY A 105 2.74 13.31 -4.13
N GLY A 106 3.85 13.41 -4.86
CA GLY A 106 4.90 12.38 -4.84
C GLY A 106 5.57 12.26 -3.49
N ILE A 107 5.97 13.39 -2.91
CA ILE A 107 6.56 13.44 -1.58
C ILE A 107 5.61 12.84 -0.55
N LEU A 108 4.33 13.23 -0.57
CA LEU A 108 3.33 12.70 0.36
C LEU A 108 3.08 11.19 0.18
N CYS A 109 3.00 10.69 -1.05
CA CYS A 109 2.87 9.26 -1.30
C CYS A 109 4.06 8.47 -0.78
N TRP A 110 5.29 8.93 -1.06
CA TRP A 110 6.48 8.22 -0.59
C TRP A 110 6.68 8.31 0.91
N ALA A 111 6.37 9.47 1.52
CA ALA A 111 6.36 9.61 2.97
C ALA A 111 5.36 8.63 3.61
N TYR A 112 4.17 8.46 3.00
CA TYR A 112 3.19 7.47 3.44
C TYR A 112 3.71 6.03 3.30
N VAL A 113 4.25 5.65 2.13
CA VAL A 113 4.79 4.29 1.91
C VAL A 113 5.90 3.99 2.92
N ILE A 114 6.89 4.89 3.05
CA ILE A 114 8.00 4.73 3.97
C ILE A 114 7.49 4.67 5.42
N GLY A 115 6.58 5.58 5.79
CA GLY A 115 5.97 5.61 7.12
C GLY A 115 5.24 4.32 7.47
N THR A 116 4.47 3.75 6.55
CA THR A 116 3.79 2.47 6.75
C THR A 116 4.79 1.33 6.98
N TYR A 117 5.87 1.27 6.21
CA TYR A 117 6.89 0.23 6.39
C TYR A 117 7.64 0.40 7.72
N LEU A 118 8.03 1.62 8.06
CA LEU A 118 8.71 1.91 9.33
C LEU A 118 7.81 1.59 10.53
N ALA A 119 6.54 2.01 10.51
CA ALA A 119 5.61 1.73 11.59
C ALA A 119 5.42 0.22 11.81
N PHE A 120 5.28 -0.54 10.72
CA PHE A 120 5.20 -1.98 10.79
C PHE A 120 6.47 -2.59 11.38
N LEU A 121 7.66 -2.24 10.87
CA LEU A 121 8.93 -2.76 11.36
C LEU A 121 9.17 -2.44 12.84
N VAL A 122 8.89 -1.20 13.27
CA VAL A 122 8.99 -0.80 14.69
C VAL A 122 8.05 -1.64 15.54
N SER A 123 6.80 -1.85 15.10
CA SER A 123 5.84 -2.66 15.86
C SER A 123 6.29 -4.12 16.02
N VAL A 124 6.93 -4.69 14.99
CA VAL A 124 7.50 -6.04 15.02
C VAL A 124 8.69 -6.10 15.96
N LEU A 125 9.58 -5.09 15.95
CA LEU A 125 10.73 -5.03 16.85
C LEU A 125 10.31 -4.99 18.33
N ILE A 126 9.28 -4.19 18.66
CA ILE A 126 8.75 -4.09 20.03
C ILE A 126 8.17 -5.44 20.51
N LEU A 127 7.50 -6.18 19.62
CA LEU A 127 6.89 -7.47 19.94
C LEU A 127 7.86 -8.65 19.81
N SER A 128 9.10 -8.44 19.34
CA SER A 128 10.08 -9.51 19.13
C SER A 128 10.66 -9.97 20.48
N PRO A 129 10.64 -11.28 20.79
CA PRO A 129 11.02 -11.81 22.10
C PRO A 129 12.54 -11.77 22.42
N GLY A 130 13.33 -10.95 21.73
CA GLY A 130 14.80 -10.89 21.88
C GLY A 130 15.41 -9.49 21.91
N VAL A 131 14.63 -8.45 22.19
CA VAL A 131 15.12 -7.05 22.30
C VAL A 131 14.87 -6.44 23.69
N ASN A 132 14.43 -7.24 24.66
CA ASN A 132 14.39 -6.87 26.09
C ASN A 132 15.09 -7.93 26.93
#